data_AF-K2DMM5-F1
#
_entry.id   AF-K2DMM5-F1
#
_cell.length_a   1.000
_cell.length_b   1.000
_cell.length_c   1.000
_cell.angle_alpha   90.00
_cell.angle_beta   90.00
_cell.angle_gamma   90.00
#
_symmetry.space_group_name_H-M   'P 1'
#
loop_
_entity.id
_entity.type
_entity.pdbx_description
1 polymer ?
#
loop_
_entity_poly.entity_id
_entity_poly.type
_entity_poly.pdbx_seq_one_letter_code
_entity_poly.pdbx_strand_id
1 'polypeptide(L)'
;MTGSLAKTRQIEPPDGRSNDVAVMFADIAASTRLYQFLGDVQAKIMIDEALAVMRAITKRCQGRVVKTIGDELMCVFASAEYGFLAATDMQNGINNLPMVSNTKRVIRVGFHAGP
;
A
#
# COMPACT_ATOMS: atom_id res chain seq x y z
N MET A 1 29.59 25.70 -33.90
CA MET A 1 28.45 25.63 -32.96
C MET A 1 28.05 24.18 -32.83
N THR A 2 28.46 23.60 -31.72
CA THR A 2 28.41 22.17 -31.38
C THR A 2 27.03 21.81 -30.84
N GLY A 3 26.44 20.72 -31.31
CA GLY A 3 25.19 20.22 -30.75
C GLY A 3 24.70 18.96 -31.43
N SER A 4 25.10 17.80 -30.90
CA SER A 4 24.27 16.60 -31.01
C SER A 4 24.39 15.84 -29.70
N LEU A 5 23.36 16.00 -28.86
CA LEU A 5 23.19 15.27 -27.62
C LEU A 5 22.97 13.80 -27.97
N ALA A 6 23.89 12.95 -27.51
CA ALA A 6 23.72 11.50 -27.57
C ALA A 6 22.38 11.14 -26.90
N LYS A 7 21.45 10.57 -27.68
CA LYS A 7 20.25 9.92 -27.15
C LYS A 7 20.71 8.78 -26.23
N THR A 8 20.53 8.95 -24.92
CA THR A 8 20.61 7.87 -23.95
C THR A 8 19.67 6.75 -24.41
N ARG A 9 20.25 5.61 -24.79
CA ARG A 9 19.52 4.44 -25.28
C ARG A 9 18.69 3.92 -24.10
N GLN A 10 17.37 4.13 -24.14
CA GLN A 10 16.47 3.44 -23.24
C GLN A 10 16.57 1.94 -23.59
N ILE A 11 16.86 1.13 -22.58
CA ILE A 11 16.92 -0.32 -22.70
C ILE A 11 15.47 -0.79 -22.62
N GLU A 12 14.88 -1.14 -23.76
CA GLU A 12 13.57 -1.76 -23.82
C GLU A 12 13.68 -3.24 -23.41
N PRO A 13 12.77 -3.77 -22.57
CA PRO A 13 12.80 -5.16 -22.17
C PRO A 13 12.54 -6.09 -23.37
N PRO A 14 13.18 -7.28 -23.40
CA PRO A 14 13.28 -8.14 -24.58
C PRO A 14 11.97 -8.79 -25.05
N ASP A 15 10.85 -8.62 -24.34
CA ASP A 15 9.56 -9.25 -24.62
C ASP A 15 8.40 -8.28 -24.91
N GLY A 16 8.67 -6.97 -25.03
CA GLY A 16 7.64 -5.97 -25.37
C GLY A 16 6.56 -5.79 -24.30
N ARG A 17 6.74 -6.33 -23.09
CA ARG A 17 5.88 -6.03 -21.96
C ARG A 17 6.28 -4.68 -21.38
N SER A 18 5.30 -3.79 -21.25
CA SER A 18 5.43 -2.56 -20.49
C SER A 18 6.01 -2.85 -19.11
N ASN A 19 6.89 -1.97 -18.60
CA ASN A 19 7.36 -2.00 -17.22
C ASN A 19 6.22 -1.56 -16.26
N ASP A 20 5.03 -2.13 -16.41
CA ASP A 20 3.85 -1.72 -15.67
C ASP A 20 4.03 -2.08 -14.20
N VAL A 21 4.14 -1.05 -13.37
CA VAL A 21 4.15 -1.18 -11.94
C VAL A 21 2.73 -0.95 -11.41
N ALA A 22 2.37 -1.66 -10.35
CA ALA A 22 1.15 -1.33 -9.63
C ALA A 22 1.48 -0.44 -8.44
N VAL A 23 0.90 0.75 -8.39
CA VAL A 23 0.95 1.65 -7.23
C VAL A 23 -0.32 1.46 -6.43
N MET A 24 -0.18 1.24 -5.13
CA MET A 24 -1.28 1.04 -4.20
C MET A 24 -1.24 2.04 -3.06
N PHE A 25 -2.44 2.52 -2.71
CA PHE A 25 -2.71 3.29 -1.51
C PHE A 25 -3.70 2.50 -0.64
N ALA A 26 -3.37 2.33 0.63
CA ALA A 26 -4.22 1.68 1.62
C ALA A 26 -4.31 2.55 2.87
N ASP A 27 -5.52 2.95 3.26
CA ASP A 27 -5.76 3.78 4.45
C ASP A 27 -6.70 3.11 5.44
N ILE A 28 -6.66 3.55 6.70
CA ILE A 28 -7.62 3.13 7.72
C ILE A 28 -8.87 4.01 7.62
N ALA A 29 -10.01 3.38 7.37
CA ALA A 29 -11.26 4.09 7.23
C ALA A 29 -11.68 4.72 8.56
N ALA A 30 -12.06 6.01 8.51
CA ALA A 30 -12.55 6.77 9.67
C ALA A 30 -11.59 6.79 10.88
N SER A 31 -10.27 6.78 10.65
CA SER A 31 -9.26 6.83 11.71
C SER A 31 -9.40 8.04 12.65
N THR A 32 -9.82 9.21 12.16
CA THR A 32 -10.13 10.37 13.02
C THR A 32 -11.19 10.05 14.07
N ARG A 33 -12.20 9.22 13.74
CA ARG A 33 -13.21 8.79 14.72
C ARG A 33 -12.60 7.85 15.76
N LEU A 34 -11.64 7.00 15.38
CA LEU A 34 -10.93 6.16 16.36
C LEU A 34 -10.24 7.02 17.42
N TYR A 35 -9.56 8.10 17.02
CA TYR A 35 -8.96 9.06 17.95
C TYR A 35 -10.01 9.71 18.87
N GLN A 36 -11.15 10.12 18.31
CA GLN A 36 -12.21 10.76 19.09
C GLN A 36 -12.86 9.82 20.13
N PHE A 37 -13.06 8.55 19.79
CA PHE A 37 -13.75 7.60 20.66
C PHE A 37 -12.84 6.86 21.63
N LEU A 38 -11.60 6.56 21.25
CA LEU A 38 -10.67 5.75 22.03
C LEU A 38 -9.56 6.58 22.70
N GLY A 39 -9.42 7.84 22.31
CA GLY A 39 -8.29 8.68 22.70
C GLY A 39 -7.00 8.30 21.98
N ASP A 40 -5.99 9.16 22.13
CA ASP A 40 -4.77 9.11 21.32
C ASP A 40 -3.99 7.81 21.45
N VAL A 41 -3.80 7.35 22.68
CA VAL A 41 -2.96 6.16 22.95
C VAL A 41 -3.56 4.91 22.34
N GLN A 42 -4.84 4.64 22.60
CA GLN A 42 -5.47 3.40 22.14
C GLN A 42 -5.72 3.42 20.63
N ALA A 43 -6.12 4.57 20.08
CA ALA A 43 -6.25 4.73 18.63
C ALA A 43 -4.92 4.52 17.92
N LYS A 44 -3.82 5.09 18.43
CA LYS A 44 -2.49 4.94 17.85
C LYS A 44 -2.02 3.49 17.81
N ILE A 45 -2.22 2.74 18.90
CA ILE A 45 -1.90 1.30 18.96
C ILE A 45 -2.68 0.53 17.89
N MET A 46 -3.99 0.77 17.79
CA MET A 46 -4.82 0.09 16.79
C MET A 46 -4.38 0.39 15.35
N ILE A 47 -4.00 1.64 15.08
CA ILE A 47 -3.50 2.10 13.79
C ILE A 47 -2.16 1.44 13.47
N ASP A 48 -1.23 1.41 14.44
CA ASP A 48 0.10 0.81 14.25
C ASP A 48 0.02 -0.69 13.97
N GLU A 49 -0.87 -1.40 14.66
CA GLU A 49 -1.13 -2.82 14.37
C GLU A 49 -1.67 -3.04 12.95
N ALA A 50 -2.61 -2.21 12.50
CA ALA A 50 -3.14 -2.29 11.14
C ALA A 50 -2.05 -1.99 10.09
N LEU A 51 -1.26 -0.94 10.31
CA LEU A 51 -0.12 -0.61 9.46
C LEU A 51 0.90 -1.76 9.42
N ALA A 52 1.18 -2.40 10.56
CA ALA A 52 2.10 -3.53 10.62
C ALA A 52 1.61 -4.72 9.78
N VAL A 53 0.31 -5.04 9.85
CA VAL A 53 -0.32 -6.09 9.04
C VAL A 53 -0.20 -5.76 7.55
N MET A 54 -0.55 -4.53 7.15
CA MET A 54 -0.45 -4.12 5.74
C MET A 54 1.00 -4.18 5.25
N ARG A 55 1.99 -3.72 6.03
CA ARG A 55 3.41 -3.83 5.67
C ARG A 55 3.87 -5.28 5.49
N ALA A 56 3.44 -6.18 6.36
CA ALA A 56 3.79 -7.60 6.29
C ALA A 56 3.22 -8.23 5.01
N ILE A 57 1.98 -7.89 4.67
CA ILE A 57 1.31 -8.36 3.46
C ILE A 57 1.98 -7.79 2.20
N THR A 58 2.30 -6.48 2.18
CA THR A 58 3.08 -5.87 1.09
C THR A 58 4.35 -6.68 0.81
N LYS A 59 5.13 -7.01 1.85
CA LYS A 59 6.36 -7.81 1.69
C LYS A 59 6.08 -9.23 1.19
N ARG A 60 5.05 -9.91 1.73
CA ARG A 60 4.67 -11.27 1.32
C ARG A 60 4.26 -11.32 -0.15
N CYS A 61 3.56 -10.29 -0.64
CA CYS A 61 3.15 -10.14 -2.03
C CYS A 61 4.25 -9.53 -2.92
N GLN A 62 5.52 -9.63 -2.53
CA GLN A 62 6.68 -9.14 -3.28
C GLN A 62 6.65 -7.63 -3.59
N GLY A 63 5.87 -6.87 -2.83
CA GLY A 63 5.80 -5.42 -2.91
C GLY A 63 6.83 -4.73 -2.03
N ARG A 64 6.97 -3.43 -2.27
CA ARG A 64 7.79 -2.54 -1.46
C ARG A 64 6.95 -1.39 -0.92
N VAL A 65 7.04 -1.16 0.38
CA VAL A 65 6.49 0.05 0.98
C VAL A 65 7.34 1.24 0.52
N VAL A 66 6.70 2.23 -0.08
CA VAL A 66 7.35 3.49 -0.48
C VAL A 66 7.40 4.43 0.71
N LYS A 67 6.26 4.63 1.37
CA LYS A 67 6.14 5.53 2.52
C LYS A 67 4.87 5.24 3.32
N THR A 68 4.76 5.92 4.44
CA THR A 68 3.57 5.93 5.30
C THR A 68 3.25 7.38 5.62
N ILE A 69 1.99 7.74 5.58
CA ILE A 69 1.50 9.10 5.82
C ILE A 69 0.37 8.99 6.84
N GLY A 70 0.66 9.25 8.11
CA GLY A 70 -0.31 9.02 9.18
C GLY A 70 -0.71 7.54 9.26
N ASP A 71 -1.99 7.28 8.98
CA ASP A 71 -2.63 5.97 8.93
C ASP A 71 -2.69 5.34 7.52
N GLU A 72 -2.07 5.99 6.53
CA GLU A 72 -2.01 5.53 5.14
C GLU A 72 -0.68 4.85 4.80
N LEU A 73 -0.75 3.79 3.99
CA LEU A 73 0.38 3.06 3.43
C LEU A 73 0.40 3.20 1.90
N MET A 74 1.51 3.73 1.37
CA MET A 74 1.79 3.72 -0.07
C MET A 74 2.79 2.61 -0.39
N CYS A 75 2.43 1.73 -1.33
CA CYS A 75 3.29 0.64 -1.77
C CYS A 75 3.28 0.45 -3.29
N VAL A 76 4.31 -0.23 -3.77
CA VAL A 76 4.49 -0.55 -5.19
C VAL A 76 4.73 -2.04 -5.37
N PHE A 77 4.23 -2.57 -6.48
CA PHE A 77 4.36 -3.97 -6.87
C PHE A 77 4.81 -4.07 -8.33
N ALA A 78 5.45 -5.19 -8.68
CA ALA A 78 6.01 -5.40 -10.01
C ALA A 78 4.95 -5.69 -11.09
N SER A 79 3.70 -5.93 -10.71
CA SER A 79 2.59 -6.16 -11.64
C SER A 79 1.23 -5.88 -10.99
N ALA A 80 0.19 -5.76 -11.81
CA ALA A 80 -1.20 -5.64 -11.36
C ALA A 80 -1.65 -6.86 -10.52
N GLU A 81 -1.19 -8.06 -10.87
CA GLU A 81 -1.54 -9.30 -10.15
C GLU A 81 -1.05 -9.26 -8.69
N TYR A 82 0.20 -8.86 -8.47
CA TYR A 82 0.73 -8.71 -7.11
C TYR A 82 0.02 -7.62 -6.32
N GLY A 83 -0.36 -6.50 -6.98
CA GLY A 83 -1.18 -5.47 -6.38
C GLY A 83 -2.57 -5.98 -5.97
N PHE A 84 -3.23 -6.74 -6.85
CA PHE A 84 -4.54 -7.32 -6.55
C PHE A 84 -4.52 -8.33 -5.40
N LEU A 85 -3.53 -9.22 -5.38
CA LEU A 85 -3.33 -10.18 -4.29
C LEU A 85 -3.08 -9.46 -2.96
N ALA A 86 -2.20 -8.46 -2.96
CA ALA A 86 -1.93 -7.66 -1.78
C ALA A 86 -3.19 -6.96 -1.26
N ALA A 87 -4.00 -6.38 -2.14
CA ALA A 87 -5.24 -5.68 -1.75
C ALA A 87 -6.24 -6.63 -1.06
N THR A 88 -6.43 -7.82 -1.65
CA THR A 88 -7.32 -8.86 -1.11
C THR A 88 -6.81 -9.35 0.25
N ASP A 89 -5.51 -9.65 0.33
CA ASP A 89 -4.88 -10.12 1.57
C ASP A 89 -4.94 -9.06 2.67
N MET A 90 -4.77 -7.78 2.34
CA MET A 90 -4.88 -6.68 3.30
C MET A 90 -6.29 -6.60 3.88
N GLN A 91 -7.33 -6.69 3.03
CA GLN A 91 -8.71 -6.68 3.51
C GLN A 91 -8.98 -7.85 4.46
N ASN A 92 -8.55 -9.06 4.09
CA ASN A 92 -8.69 -10.24 4.94
C ASN A 92 -7.90 -10.12 6.25
N GLY A 93 -6.64 -9.68 6.16
CA GLY A 93 -5.76 -9.51 7.31
C GLY A 93 -6.31 -8.52 8.33
N ILE A 94 -6.81 -7.37 7.88
CA ILE A 94 -7.43 -6.38 8.75
C ILE A 94 -8.75 -6.89 9.36
N ASN A 95 -9.61 -7.56 8.58
CA ASN A 95 -10.88 -8.08 9.11
C ASN A 95 -10.69 -9.17 10.18
N ASN A 96 -9.56 -9.89 10.13
CA ASN A 96 -9.18 -10.92 11.10
C ASN A 96 -8.53 -10.37 12.36
N LEU A 97 -8.18 -9.08 12.41
CA LEU A 97 -7.68 -8.47 13.63
C LEU A 97 -8.78 -8.46 14.71
N PRO A 98 -8.42 -8.67 15.99
CA PRO A 98 -9.39 -8.59 17.06
C PRO A 98 -9.99 -7.19 17.15
N MET A 99 -11.26 -7.15 17.57
CA MET A 99 -11.92 -5.91 17.97
C MET A 99 -11.28 -5.37 19.24
N VAL A 100 -11.19 -4.06 19.34
CA VAL A 100 -10.76 -3.35 20.56
C VAL A 100 -11.88 -2.40 20.92
N SER A 101 -12.32 -2.42 22.18
CA SER A 101 -13.42 -1.57 22.67
C SER A 101 -14.66 -1.64 21.77
N ASN A 102 -15.04 -2.87 21.37
CA ASN A 102 -16.15 -3.17 20.47
C ASN A 102 -16.07 -2.49 19.08
N THR A 103 -14.87 -2.11 18.64
CA THR A 103 -14.62 -1.43 17.37
C THR A 103 -13.75 -2.30 16.46
N LYS A 104 -14.20 -2.54 15.22
CA LYS A 104 -13.39 -3.15 14.16
C LYS A 104 -12.59 -2.10 13.42
N ARG A 105 -11.42 -2.49 12.94
CA ARG A 105 -10.66 -1.73 11.94
C ARG A 105 -11.17 -2.09 10.56
N VAL A 106 -11.24 -1.09 9.70
CA VAL A 106 -11.62 -1.22 8.29
C VAL A 106 -10.61 -0.42 7.48
N ILE A 107 -10.27 -0.91 6.29
CA ILE A 107 -9.37 -0.20 5.38
C ILE A 107 -10.04 0.07 4.04
N ARG A 108 -9.58 1.11 3.36
CA ARG A 108 -9.83 1.32 1.93
C ARG A 108 -8.54 1.02 1.19
N VAL A 109 -8.64 0.26 0.11
CA VAL A 109 -7.49 -0.09 -0.73
C VAL A 109 -7.82 0.23 -2.17
N GLY A 110 -6.95 1.00 -2.81
CA GLY A 110 -7.01 1.29 -4.24
C GLY A 110 -5.64 1.09 -4.87
N PHE A 111 -5.61 0.54 -6.08
CA PHE A 111 -4.38 0.43 -6.84
C PHE A 111 -4.62 0.71 -8.33
N HIS A 112 -3.57 1.19 -8.99
CA HIS A 112 -3.51 1.42 -10.42
C HIS A 112 -2.26 0.75 -10.97
N ALA A 113 -2.36 0.17 -12.17
CA ALA A 113 -1.24 -0.44 -12.87
C ALA A 113 -1.03 0.23 -14.23
N GLY A 114 0.22 0.60 -14.50
CA GLY A 114 0.64 1.31 -15.70
C GLY A 114 2.12 1.70 -15.64
N PRO A 115 2.64 2.38 -16.68
CA PRO A 115 4.06 2.75 -16.79
C PRO A 115 4.49 3.88 -15.85
#